data_AF-A0A1A8PLZ6-F1
#
_entry.id   AF-A0A1A8PLZ6-F1
#
_cell.length_a   1.000
_cell.length_b   1.000
_cell.length_c   1.000
_cell.angle_alpha   90.00
_cell.angle_beta   90.00
_cell.angle_gamma   90.00
#
_symmetry.space_group_name_H-M   'P 1'
#
loop_
_entity.id
_entity.type
_entity.pdbx_description
1 polymer ?
#
loop_
_entity_poly.entity_id
_entity_poly.type
_entity_poly.pdbx_seq_one_letter_code
_entity_poly.pdbx_strand_id
1 'polypeptide(L)'
;PRWGLSYGLEVLSILEEPSFSNRAILVHASSIGGYTFTQMLSHVAQEPKRHACLAQRVVGHIYDSLVVGSLEHMATGLGKTLIPRLEGFIRNVAMFYFWLFKA
;
A
#
# COMPACT_ATOMS: atom_id res chain seq x y z
N PRO A 1 -4.14 4.72 4.39
CA PRO A 1 -5.53 5.15 4.10
C PRO A 1 -6.47 3.93 4.00
N ARG A 2 -7.68 4.00 4.59
CA ARG A 2 -8.61 2.84 4.63
C ARG A 2 -9.11 2.40 3.25
N TRP A 3 -9.18 3.31 2.28
CA TRP A 3 -9.52 3.03 0.87
C TRP A 3 -8.43 2.27 0.11
N GLY A 4 -7.18 2.22 0.61
CA GLY A 4 -6.17 1.36 0.00
C GLY A 4 -6.55 -0.12 0.05
N LEU A 5 -7.30 -0.54 1.09
CA LEU A 5 -7.68 -1.93 1.24
C LEU A 5 -8.66 -2.40 0.16
N SER A 6 -9.63 -1.58 -0.28
CA SER A 6 -10.58 -1.99 -1.33
C SER A 6 -9.85 -2.31 -2.64
N TYR A 7 -8.92 -1.45 -3.06
CA TYR A 7 -8.07 -1.72 -4.23
C TYR A 7 -7.17 -2.95 -4.01
N GLY A 8 -6.63 -3.12 -2.81
CA GLY A 8 -5.88 -4.33 -2.45
C GLY A 8 -6.70 -5.60 -2.61
N LEU A 9 -7.98 -5.58 -2.22
CA LEU A 9 -8.88 -6.73 -2.36
C LEU A 9 -9.25 -7.00 -3.82
N GLU A 10 -9.38 -5.96 -4.65
CA GLU A 10 -9.61 -6.13 -6.09
C GLU A 10 -8.41 -6.80 -6.76
N VAL A 11 -7.19 -6.33 -6.45
CA VAL A 11 -5.95 -6.98 -6.93
C VAL A 11 -5.86 -8.42 -6.43
N LEU A 12 -6.21 -8.67 -5.16
CA LEU A 12 -6.22 -10.02 -4.59
C LEU A 12 -7.16 -10.95 -5.38
N SER A 13 -8.37 -10.48 -5.71
CA SER A 13 -9.34 -11.23 -6.52
C SER A 13 -8.78 -11.60 -7.88
N ILE A 14 -8.12 -10.65 -8.57
CA ILE A 14 -7.50 -10.90 -9.89
C ILE A 14 -6.39 -11.94 -9.78
N LEU A 15 -5.55 -11.86 -8.74
CA LEU A 15 -4.44 -12.80 -8.54
C LEU A 15 -4.88 -14.23 -8.22
N GLU A 16 -6.14 -14.41 -7.82
CA GLU A 16 -6.78 -15.70 -7.55
C GLU A 16 -7.51 -16.28 -8.78
N GLU A 17 -7.69 -15.51 -9.86
CA GLU A 17 -8.31 -16.01 -11.08
C GLU A 17 -7.49 -17.14 -11.73
N PRO A 18 -8.14 -18.10 -12.41
CA PRO A 18 -7.45 -19.24 -13.04
C PRO A 18 -6.32 -18.87 -14.01
N SER A 19 -6.42 -17.71 -14.65
CA SER A 19 -5.41 -17.15 -15.57
C SER A 19 -4.10 -16.78 -14.88
N PHE A 20 -4.13 -16.50 -13.57
CA PHE A 20 -3.00 -16.04 -12.76
C PHE A 20 -2.63 -17.02 -11.63
N SER A 21 -3.49 -17.97 -11.30
CA SER A 21 -3.36 -18.86 -10.13
C SER A 21 -2.12 -19.77 -10.12
N ASN A 22 -1.46 -19.99 -11.26
CA ASN A 22 -0.23 -20.80 -11.36
C ASN A 22 1.04 -19.97 -11.62
N ARG A 23 0.94 -18.63 -11.58
CA ARG A 23 2.08 -17.74 -11.84
C ARG A 23 2.78 -17.36 -10.54
N ALA A 24 4.11 -17.33 -10.57
CA ALA A 24 4.89 -16.73 -9.49
C ALA A 24 4.58 -15.23 -9.37
N ILE A 25 4.51 -14.74 -8.13
CA ILE A 25 4.18 -13.35 -7.82
C ILE A 25 5.43 -12.69 -7.23
N LEU A 26 5.96 -11.69 -7.94
CA LEU A 26 6.91 -10.75 -7.38
C LEU A 26 6.16 -9.45 -7.07
N VAL A 27 6.20 -9.02 -5.82
CA VAL A 27 5.56 -7.77 -5.43
C VAL A 27 6.58 -6.65 -5.47
N HIS A 28 6.29 -5.59 -6.23
CA HIS A 28 7.01 -4.34 -6.13
C HIS A 28 6.07 -3.27 -5.58
N ALA A 29 6.37 -2.75 -4.40
CA ALA A 29 5.56 -1.75 -3.74
C ALA A 29 6.39 -0.48 -3.52
N SER A 30 5.88 0.64 -4.05
CA SER A 30 6.54 1.94 -3.97
C SER A 30 5.67 2.95 -3.20
N SER A 31 6.30 3.79 -2.38
CA SER A 31 5.65 4.92 -1.71
C SER A 31 4.39 4.50 -0.93
N ILE A 32 3.28 5.22 -1.11
CA ILE A 32 1.96 4.93 -0.51
C ILE A 32 1.42 3.55 -0.94
N GLY A 33 1.84 3.04 -2.10
CA GLY A 33 1.46 1.70 -2.59
C GLY A 33 1.96 0.59 -1.67
N GLY A 34 3.11 0.78 -1.02
CA GLY A 34 3.61 -0.10 0.02
C GLY A 34 2.68 -0.22 1.23
N TYR A 35 2.19 0.92 1.73
CA TYR A 35 1.21 0.95 2.81
C TYR A 35 -0.07 0.20 2.42
N THR A 36 -0.57 0.46 1.21
CA THR A 36 -1.74 -0.24 0.66
C THR A 36 -1.52 -1.75 0.56
N PHE A 37 -0.38 -2.18 0.01
CA PHE A 37 -0.03 -3.60 -0.08
C PHE A 37 0.05 -4.28 1.29
N THR A 38 0.64 -3.62 2.29
CA THR A 38 0.70 -4.20 3.66
C THR A 38 -0.67 -4.38 4.32
N GLN A 39 -1.67 -3.57 3.96
CA GLN A 39 -3.05 -3.79 4.40
C GLN A 39 -3.65 -5.05 3.76
N MET A 40 -3.43 -5.26 2.46
CA MET A 40 -3.81 -6.50 1.77
C MET A 40 -3.11 -7.71 2.36
N LEU A 41 -1.80 -7.60 2.63
CA LEU A 41 -1.02 -8.69 3.24
C LEU A 41 -1.54 -9.05 4.63
N SER A 42 -1.91 -8.04 5.42
CA SER A 42 -2.53 -8.24 6.73
C SER A 42 -3.88 -8.94 6.63
N HIS A 43 -4.69 -8.62 5.61
CA HIS A 43 -5.95 -9.31 5.33
C HIS A 43 -5.71 -10.78 4.94
N VAL A 44 -4.77 -11.04 4.03
CA VAL A 44 -4.37 -12.40 3.62
C VAL A 44 -3.90 -13.23 4.82
N ALA A 45 -3.15 -12.63 5.73
CA ALA A 45 -2.65 -13.29 6.94
C ALA A 45 -3.75 -13.64 7.96
N GLN A 46 -4.90 -12.96 7.93
CA GLN A 46 -6.06 -13.28 8.78
C GLN A 46 -6.82 -14.52 8.28
N GLU A 47 -6.79 -14.79 6.98
CA GLU A 47 -7.46 -15.94 6.35
C GLU A 47 -6.45 -16.87 5.64
N PRO A 48 -5.45 -17.42 6.35
CA PRO A 48 -4.30 -18.08 5.72
C PRO A 48 -4.68 -19.35 4.93
N LYS A 49 -5.76 -20.04 5.32
CA LYS A 49 -6.27 -21.21 4.58
C LYS A 49 -6.91 -20.83 3.26
N ARG A 50 -7.61 -19.68 3.21
CA ARG A 50 -8.30 -19.20 2.01
C ARG A 50 -7.28 -18.75 0.96
N HIS A 51 -6.23 -18.06 1.39
CA HIS A 51 -5.24 -17.46 0.50
C HIS A 51 -3.93 -18.27 0.40
N ALA A 52 -3.93 -19.54 0.83
CA ALA A 52 -2.73 -20.38 0.88
C ALA A 52 -2.04 -20.51 -0.49
N CYS A 53 -2.83 -20.72 -1.55
CA CYS A 53 -2.33 -20.82 -2.93
C CYS A 53 -1.63 -19.53 -3.38
N LEU A 54 -2.17 -18.37 -3.02
CA LEU A 54 -1.56 -17.09 -3.35
C LEU A 54 -0.28 -16.87 -2.55
N ALA A 55 -0.31 -17.10 -1.23
CA ALA A 55 0.83 -16.91 -0.35
C ALA A 55 2.04 -17.77 -0.75
N GLN A 56 1.80 -19.02 -1.18
CA GLN A 56 2.86 -19.93 -1.63
C GLN A 56 3.54 -19.50 -2.94
N ARG A 57 2.88 -18.65 -3.75
CA ARG A 57 3.42 -18.18 -5.04
C ARG A 57 4.16 -16.86 -4.93
N VAL A 58 4.11 -16.18 -3.78
CA VAL A 58 4.87 -14.95 -3.58
C VAL A 58 6.35 -15.32 -3.40
N VAL A 59 7.16 -14.99 -4.42
CA VAL A 59 8.58 -15.35 -4.46
C VAL A 59 9.50 -14.24 -3.91
N GLY A 60 8.96 -13.04 -3.68
CA GLY A 60 9.73 -11.94 -3.13
C GLY A 60 8.96 -10.63 -3.06
N HIS A 61 9.53 -9.68 -2.33
CA HIS A 61 9.05 -8.31 -2.19
C HIS A 61 10.19 -7.33 -2.47
N ILE A 62 9.92 -6.33 -3.31
CA ILE A 62 10.78 -5.16 -3.53
C ILE A 62 10.03 -3.96 -2.96
N TYR A 63 10.70 -3.21 -2.09
CA TYR A 63 10.13 -2.06 -1.42
C TYR A 63 10.96 -0.82 -1.75
N ASP A 64 10.31 0.18 -2.33
CA ASP A 64 10.95 1.46 -2.66
C ASP A 64 10.23 2.61 -1.94
N SER A 65 10.97 3.39 -1.16
CA SER A 65 10.49 4.64 -0.57
C SER A 65 9.18 4.51 0.23
N LEU A 66 9.01 3.41 0.98
CA LEU A 66 7.76 3.05 1.66
C LEU A 66 7.19 4.13 2.58
N VAL A 67 5.87 4.29 2.52
CA VAL A 67 5.11 5.00 3.56
C VAL A 67 4.85 4.07 4.74
N VAL A 68 5.46 4.37 5.88
CA VAL A 68 5.30 3.63 7.14
C VAL A 68 4.52 4.48 8.17
N GLY A 69 3.66 3.83 8.96
CA GLY A 69 2.88 4.50 10.01
C GLY A 69 1.54 5.00 9.52
N SER A 70 1.42 6.30 9.23
CA SER A 70 0.18 6.90 8.73
C SER A 70 0.43 7.87 7.59
N LEU A 71 -0.64 8.20 6.86
CA LEU A 71 -0.59 9.24 5.82
C LEU A 71 -0.10 10.58 6.39
N GLU A 72 -0.49 10.91 7.61
CA GLU A 72 -0.04 12.12 8.29
C GLU A 72 1.45 12.06 8.65
N HIS A 73 1.96 10.91 9.08
CA HIS A 73 3.40 10.72 9.32
C HIS A 73 4.20 10.93 8.03
N MET A 74 3.73 10.39 6.90
CA MET A 74 4.35 10.67 5.59
C MET A 74 4.28 12.15 5.25
N ALA A 75 3.13 12.80 5.37
CA ALA A 75 2.97 14.22 5.04
C ALA A 75 3.88 15.12 5.89
N THR A 76 4.06 14.76 7.16
CA THR A 76 5.00 15.41 8.08
C THR A 76 6.46 15.21 7.62
N GLY A 77 6.83 13.97 7.28
CA GLY A 77 8.15 13.67 6.73
C GLY A 77 8.45 14.44 5.45
N LEU A 78 7.47 14.51 4.54
CA LEU A 78 7.58 15.28 3.29
C LEU A 78 7.82 16.78 3.57
N GLY A 79 7.07 17.36 4.51
CA GLY A 79 7.25 18.76 4.91
C GLY A 79 8.64 19.04 5.48
N LYS A 80 9.14 18.14 6.33
CA LYS A 80 10.48 18.25 6.92
C LYS A 80 11.59 18.09 5.88
N THR A 81 11.42 17.23 4.89
CA THR A 81 12.45 16.96 3.87
C THR A 81 12.50 18.02 2.77
N LEU A 82 11.34 18.48 2.28
CA LEU A 82 11.29 19.42 1.16
C LEU A 82 11.65 20.85 1.58
N ILE A 83 10.88 21.41 2.52
CA ILE A 83 11.07 22.80 2.98
C ILE A 83 10.69 22.85 4.48
N PRO A 84 11.64 22.57 5.40
CA PRO A 84 11.35 22.51 6.83
C PRO A 84 10.68 23.77 7.39
N ARG A 85 11.02 24.95 6.85
CA ARG A 85 10.41 26.24 7.25
C ARG A 85 8.93 26.34 6.92
N LEU A 86 8.45 25.55 5.95
CA LEU A 86 7.06 25.49 5.50
C LEU A 86 6.44 24.11 5.79
N GLU A 87 6.98 23.35 6.75
CA GLU A 87 6.52 22.00 7.09
C GLU A 87 4.99 21.94 7.24
N GLY A 88 4.42 22.84 8.06
CA GLY A 88 2.99 22.87 8.30
C GLY A 88 2.16 23.11 7.03
N PHE A 89 2.63 23.98 6.13
CA PHE A 89 1.97 24.24 4.86
C PHE A 89 2.03 23.02 3.93
N ILE A 90 3.23 22.43 3.75
CA ILE A 90 3.42 21.24 2.91
C ILE A 90 2.60 20.07 3.44
N ARG A 91 2.63 19.83 4.75
CA ARG A 91 1.82 18.79 5.40
C ARG A 91 0.34 18.98 5.11
N ASN A 92 -0.18 20.19 5.30
CA ASN A 92 -1.61 20.48 5.11
C ASN A 92 -2.01 20.35 3.63
N VAL A 93 -1.18 20.82 2.69
CA VAL A 93 -1.43 20.66 1.24
C VAL A 93 -1.41 19.19 0.83
N ALA A 94 -0.45 18.40 1.31
CA ALA A 94 -0.39 16.96 1.05
C ALA A 94 -1.64 16.24 1.61
N MET A 95 -2.01 16.54 2.86
CA MET A 95 -3.21 15.97 3.45
C MET A 95 -4.49 16.38 2.71
N PHE A 96 -4.56 17.63 2.24
CA PHE A 96 -5.67 18.12 1.42
C PHE A 96 -5.74 17.40 0.07
N TYR A 97 -4.62 17.20 -0.62
CA TYR A 97 -4.54 16.42 -1.85
C TYR A 97 -5.12 15.01 -1.64
N PHE A 98 -4.63 14.27 -0.64
CA PHE A 98 -5.14 12.92 -0.36
C PHE A 98 -6.57 12.90 0.16
N TRP A 99 -7.06 13.98 0.78
CA TRP A 99 -8.47 14.11 1.14
C TRP A 99 -9.35 14.32 -0.09
N LEU A 100 -8.92 15.16 -1.04
CA LEU A 100 -9.66 15.44 -2.27
C LEU A 100 -9.78 14.21 -3.17
N PHE A 101 -8.72 13.40 -3.21
CA PHE A 101 -8.66 12.16 -3.99
C PHE A 101 -8.94 10.90 -3.15
N LYS A 102 -9.65 11.03 -2.01
CA LYS A 102 -10.31 9.89 -1.37
C LYS A 102 -11.44 9.40 -2.28
N ALA A 103 -11.14 8.46 -3.17
CA ALA A 103 -12.15 7.55 -3.70
C ALA A 103 -12.60 6.58 -2.60
#